data_AF-A0A9D0XU81-F1
#
_entry.id   AF-A0A9D0XU81-F1
#
_cell.length_a   1.000
_cell.length_b   1.000
_cell.length_c   1.000
_cell.angle_alpha   90.00
_cell.angle_beta   90.00
_cell.angle_gamma   90.00
#
_symmetry.space_group_name_H-M   'P 1'
#
loop_
_entity.id
_entity.type
_entity.pdbx_description
1 polymer ?
#
loop_
_entity_poly.entity_id
_entity_poly.type
_entity_poly.pdbx_seq_one_letter_code
_entity_poly.pdbx_strand_id
1 'polypeptide(L)'
;FLAVMIYVVIALGAILAIPFDEIIQNKEYALAAGANGVLGHWGTDLVIIGALLATSSAISGTVFGASRQMSIIAADGYLPNVFAKRNNNIPVFAIIGISFIAFMLILAGSLQVILEFGSITFLIVSLLMAVSNYKIRALTNSSTLLTLLAIFGLSIGTVFILFYEYTNKPEQLVFIVSIYAVLAIGSWFYAKSNKPKIDAI
;
A
#
# COMPACT_ATOMS: atom_id res chain seq x y z
N PHE A 1 -5.84 12.97 11.56
CA PHE A 1 -5.36 13.87 12.64
C PHE A 1 -4.68 13.10 13.77
N LEU A 2 -5.37 12.18 14.47
CA LEU A 2 -4.78 11.37 15.55
C LEU A 2 -3.49 10.63 15.14
N ALA A 3 -3.53 9.90 14.03
CA ALA A 3 -2.35 9.17 13.54
C ALA A 3 -1.17 10.11 13.21
N VAL A 4 -1.45 11.30 12.66
CA VAL A 4 -0.41 12.30 12.35
C VAL A 4 0.26 12.77 13.64
N MET A 5 -0.51 13.08 14.69
CA MET A 5 0.05 13.46 15.99
C MET A 5 0.89 12.34 16.59
N ILE A 6 0.39 11.09 16.55
CA ILE A 6 1.13 9.92 17.05
C ILE A 6 2.45 9.77 16.30
N TYR A 7 2.46 9.88 14.97
CA TYR A 7 3.69 9.80 14.19
C TYR A 7 4.68 10.92 14.49
N VAL A 8 4.22 12.17 14.64
CA VAL A 8 5.09 13.29 14.99
C VAL A 8 5.71 13.09 16.37
N VAL A 9 4.90 12.69 17.37
CA VAL A 9 5.38 12.44 18.74
C VAL A 9 6.38 11.29 18.77
N ILE A 10 6.10 10.18 18.09
CA ILE A 10 7.01 9.03 18.04
C ILE A 10 8.31 9.41 17.31
N ALA A 11 8.23 10.12 16.18
CA ALA A 11 9.42 10.51 15.43
C ALA A 11 10.32 11.47 16.23
N LEU A 12 9.72 12.47 16.88
CA LEU A 12 10.46 13.37 17.78
C LEU A 12 11.07 12.61 18.95
N GLY A 13 10.30 11.74 19.60
CA GLY A 13 10.80 10.90 20.70
C GLY A 13 11.96 10.02 20.27
N ALA A 14 11.88 9.38 19.10
CA ALA A 14 12.92 8.52 18.57
C ALA A 14 14.22 9.30 18.27
N ILE A 15 14.13 10.45 17.59
CA ILE A 15 15.31 11.25 17.24
C ILE A 15 15.98 11.85 18.47
N LEU A 16 15.22 12.17 19.52
CA LEU A 16 15.76 12.70 20.77
C LEU A 16 16.38 11.63 21.67
N ALA A 17 15.92 10.38 21.57
CA ALA A 17 16.29 9.32 22.50
C ALA A 17 17.28 8.29 21.92
N ILE A 18 17.34 8.13 20.60
CA ILE A 18 18.08 7.05 19.94
C ILE A 18 19.20 7.66 19.07
N PRO A 19 20.48 7.23 19.22
CA PRO A 19 21.56 7.67 18.35
C PRO A 19 21.26 7.39 16.87
N PHE A 20 21.61 8.33 15.97
CA PHE A 20 21.35 8.19 14.54
C PHE A 20 21.99 6.93 13.93
N ASP A 21 23.20 6.57 14.36
CA ASP A 21 23.89 5.36 13.89
C ASP A 21 23.10 4.09 14.24
N GLU A 22 22.47 4.04 15.41
CA GLU A 22 21.62 2.89 15.80
C GLU A 22 20.34 2.83 14.96
N ILE A 23 19.72 3.97 14.65
CA ILE A 23 18.55 4.04 13.77
C ILE A 23 18.90 3.51 12.37
N ILE A 24 20.06 3.91 11.84
CA ILE A 24 20.50 3.55 10.49
C ILE A 24 20.88 2.07 10.43
N GLN A 25 21.65 1.57 11.41
CA GLN A 25 22.06 0.16 11.46
C GLN A 25 20.89 -0.78 11.72
N ASN A 26 19.95 -0.40 12.59
CA ASN A 26 18.80 -1.21 12.99
C ASN A 26 17.49 -0.74 12.36
N LYS A 27 17.53 -0.23 11.11
CA LYS A 27 16.38 0.40 10.43
C LYS A 27 15.08 -0.44 10.41
N GLU A 28 15.19 -1.76 10.47
CA GLU A 28 14.04 -2.68 10.44
C GLU A 28 13.29 -2.74 11.79
N TYR A 29 13.95 -2.41 12.89
CA TYR A 29 13.40 -2.44 14.24
C TYR A 29 13.92 -1.28 15.11
N ALA A 30 14.16 -0.11 14.50
CA ALA A 30 14.89 1.00 15.13
C ALA A 30 14.31 1.45 16.48
N LEU A 31 12.97 1.50 16.59
CA LEU A 31 12.29 1.85 17.85
C LEU A 31 12.55 0.82 18.96
N ALA A 32 12.60 -0.47 18.63
CA ALA A 32 12.90 -1.52 19.59
C ALA A 32 14.38 -1.48 19.98
N ALA A 33 15.29 -1.29 19.02
CA ALA A 33 16.72 -1.19 19.28
C ALA A 33 17.04 -0.06 20.26
N GLY A 34 16.48 1.13 20.03
CA GLY A 34 16.71 2.27 20.90
C GLY A 34 15.94 2.23 22.22
N ALA A 35 14.88 1.42 22.33
CA ALA A 35 14.14 1.27 23.59
C ALA A 35 15.00 0.68 24.71
N ASN A 36 16.02 -0.14 24.38
CA ASN A 36 16.93 -0.68 25.38
C ASN A 36 17.73 0.41 26.11
N GLY A 37 18.20 1.43 25.38
CA GLY A 37 18.98 2.53 25.96
C GLY A 37 18.19 3.41 26.93
N VAL A 38 16.86 3.43 26.83
CA VAL A 38 15.98 4.32 27.61
C VAL A 38 15.20 3.56 28.69
N LEU A 39 14.66 2.39 28.34
CA LEU A 39 13.72 1.61 29.15
C LEU A 39 14.25 0.21 29.50
N GLY A 40 15.47 -0.13 29.08
CA GLY A 40 16.06 -1.46 29.26
C GLY A 40 15.37 -2.56 28.44
N HIS A 41 15.66 -3.81 28.78
CA HIS A 41 15.17 -4.97 28.02
C HIS A 41 13.63 -5.04 27.98
N TRP A 42 12.94 -4.68 29.07
CA TRP A 42 11.49 -4.65 29.13
C TRP A 42 10.87 -3.69 28.12
N GLY A 43 11.51 -2.54 27.87
CA GLY A 43 11.06 -1.60 26.83
C GLY A 43 11.19 -2.19 25.44
N THR A 44 12.30 -2.88 25.19
CA THR A 44 12.55 -3.57 23.91
C THR A 44 11.49 -4.63 23.64
N ASP A 45 11.26 -5.52 24.61
CA ASP A 45 10.28 -6.61 24.49
C ASP A 45 8.87 -6.08 24.28
N LEU A 46 8.48 -5.02 25.00
CA LEU A 46 7.16 -4.41 24.86
C LEU A 46 6.96 -3.79 23.47
N VAL A 47 7.97 -3.08 22.94
CA VAL A 47 7.91 -2.52 21.59
C VAL A 47 7.82 -3.63 20.54
N ILE A 48 8.58 -4.73 20.69
CA ILE A 48 8.52 -5.88 19.78
C ILE A 48 7.14 -6.53 19.79
N ILE A 49 6.58 -6.82 20.97
CA ILE A 49 5.25 -7.43 21.09
C ILE A 49 4.19 -6.50 20.48
N GLY A 50 4.27 -5.20 20.79
CA GLY A 50 3.38 -4.20 20.22
C GLY A 50 3.45 -4.16 18.69
N ALA A 51 4.67 -4.16 18.13
CA ALA A 51 4.90 -4.17 16.69
C ALA A 51 4.35 -5.43 16.02
N LEU A 52 4.57 -6.61 16.61
CA LEU A 52 4.06 -7.89 16.08
C LEU A 52 2.53 -7.93 16.08
N LEU A 53 1.88 -7.48 17.15
CA LEU A 53 0.42 -7.43 17.23
C LEU A 53 -0.16 -6.41 16.24
N ALA A 54 0.43 -5.22 16.14
CA ALA A 54 0.00 -4.17 15.22
C ALA A 54 0.13 -4.60 13.75
N THR A 55 1.28 -5.18 13.37
CA THR A 55 1.53 -5.68 12.01
C THR A 55 0.62 -6.86 11.67
N SER A 56 0.45 -7.83 12.57
CA SER A 56 -0.44 -8.98 12.37
C SER A 56 -1.90 -8.56 12.15
N SER A 57 -2.37 -7.58 12.93
CA SER A 57 -3.72 -7.02 12.80
C SER A 57 -3.89 -6.27 11.47
N ALA A 58 -2.93 -5.41 11.11
CA ALA A 58 -2.96 -4.65 9.87
C ALA A 58 -2.94 -5.55 8.62
N ILE A 59 -2.09 -6.59 8.62
CA ILE A 59 -2.03 -7.59 7.55
C ILE A 59 -3.35 -8.34 7.44
N SER A 60 -3.88 -8.85 8.56
CA SER A 60 -5.14 -9.60 8.57
C SER A 60 -6.31 -8.76 8.04
N GLY A 61 -6.43 -7.52 8.51
CA GLY A 61 -7.47 -6.59 8.05
C GLY A 61 -7.35 -6.28 6.55
N THR A 62 -6.13 -6.07 6.06
CA THR A 62 -5.87 -5.76 4.65
C THR A 62 -6.15 -6.95 3.74
N VAL A 63 -5.69 -8.16 4.09
CA VAL A 63 -5.90 -9.37 3.30
C VAL A 63 -7.39 -9.69 3.18
N PHE A 64 -8.15 -9.64 4.28
CA PHE A 64 -9.59 -9.91 4.23
C PHE A 64 -10.39 -8.78 3.56
N GLY A 65 -9.99 -7.52 3.73
CA GLY A 65 -10.62 -6.39 3.04
C GLY A 65 -10.39 -6.44 1.53
N ALA A 66 -9.13 -6.61 1.11
CA ALA A 66 -8.75 -6.64 -0.30
C ALA A 66 -9.29 -7.87 -1.03
N SER A 67 -9.32 -9.05 -0.39
CA SER A 67 -9.89 -10.27 -1.01
C SER A 67 -11.39 -10.16 -1.27
N ARG A 68 -12.13 -9.47 -0.39
CA ARG A 68 -13.54 -9.15 -0.63
C ARG A 68 -13.71 -8.22 -1.83
N GLN A 69 -12.90 -7.16 -1.94
CA GLN A 69 -12.92 -6.27 -3.11
C GLN A 69 -12.58 -7.03 -4.41
N MET A 70 -11.51 -7.84 -4.38
CA MET A 70 -11.11 -8.69 -5.51
C MET A 70 -12.23 -9.63 -5.95
N SER A 71 -12.99 -10.20 -5.01
CA SER A 71 -14.11 -11.10 -5.36
C SER A 71 -15.25 -10.38 -6.07
N ILE A 72 -15.50 -9.11 -5.76
CA ILE A 72 -16.51 -8.29 -6.45
C ILE A 72 -16.02 -7.94 -7.85
N ILE A 73 -14.77 -7.48 -7.98
CA ILE A 73 -14.14 -7.19 -9.27
C ILE A 73 -14.15 -8.42 -10.19
N ALA A 74 -13.93 -9.63 -9.63
CA ALA A 74 -14.04 -10.88 -10.36
C ALA A 74 -15.48 -11.24 -10.75
N ALA A 75 -16.46 -10.95 -9.89
CA ALA A 75 -17.88 -11.16 -10.21
C ALA A 75 -18.34 -10.24 -11.34
N ASP A 76 -17.82 -9.01 -11.39
CA ASP A 76 -18.05 -8.03 -12.46
C ASP A 76 -17.34 -8.41 -13.78
N GLY A 77 -16.59 -9.51 -13.80
CA GLY A 77 -15.93 -10.04 -15.00
C GLY A 77 -14.58 -9.41 -15.33
N TYR A 78 -13.99 -8.61 -14.43
CA TYR A 78 -12.67 -8.01 -14.62
C TYR A 78 -11.50 -8.91 -14.17
N LEU A 79 -11.80 -10.02 -13.48
CA LEU A 79 -10.82 -11.02 -13.04
C LEU A 79 -11.40 -12.44 -13.18
N PRO A 80 -10.56 -13.50 -13.19
CA PRO A 80 -11.04 -14.88 -13.28
C PRO A 80 -12.13 -15.20 -12.27
N ASN A 81 -13.24 -15.79 -12.76
CA ASN A 81 -14.43 -16.09 -11.95
C ASN A 81 -14.16 -17.03 -10.75
N VAL A 82 -13.01 -17.73 -10.75
CA VAL A 82 -12.55 -18.50 -9.58
C VAL A 82 -12.44 -17.61 -8.33
N PHE A 83 -12.00 -16.36 -8.47
CA PHE A 83 -11.87 -15.41 -7.37
C PHE A 83 -13.22 -14.84 -6.88
N ALA A 84 -14.28 -14.95 -7.68
CA ALA A 84 -15.63 -14.54 -7.29
C ALA A 84 -16.32 -15.57 -6.38
N LYS A 85 -15.86 -16.83 -6.40
CA LYS A 85 -16.46 -17.92 -5.61
C LYS A 85 -16.33 -17.64 -4.11
N ARG A 86 -17.46 -17.74 -3.41
CA ARG A 86 -17.54 -17.58 -1.95
C ARG A 86 -18.02 -18.88 -1.30
N ASN A 87 -17.38 -19.24 -0.20
CA ASN A 87 -17.84 -20.29 0.70
C ASN A 87 -18.35 -19.60 1.97
N ASN A 88 -19.65 -19.68 2.26
CA ASN A 88 -20.28 -19.01 3.40
C ASN A 88 -19.90 -17.51 3.51
N ASN A 89 -20.05 -16.76 2.41
CA ASN A 89 -19.64 -15.34 2.27
C ASN A 89 -18.13 -15.04 2.32
N ILE A 90 -17.27 -16.06 2.41
CA ILE A 90 -15.80 -15.89 2.45
C ILE A 90 -15.20 -16.22 1.07
N PRO A 91 -14.50 -15.28 0.40
CA PRO A 91 -13.87 -15.53 -0.90
C PRO A 91 -12.50 -16.22 -0.74
N VAL A 92 -12.51 -17.51 -0.40
CA VAL A 92 -11.30 -18.28 -0.05
C VAL A 92 -10.22 -18.24 -1.14
N PHE A 93 -10.61 -18.39 -2.42
CA PHE A 93 -9.66 -18.33 -3.52
C PHE A 93 -9.02 -16.95 -3.70
N ALA A 94 -9.75 -15.87 -3.42
CA ALA A 94 -9.19 -14.52 -3.46
C ALA A 94 -8.22 -14.27 -2.29
N ILE A 95 -8.53 -14.80 -1.10
CA ILE A 95 -7.63 -14.75 0.07
C ILE A 95 -6.31 -15.45 -0.27
N ILE A 96 -6.39 -16.69 -0.77
CA ILE A 96 -5.20 -17.48 -1.15
C ILE A 96 -4.42 -16.75 -2.26
N GLY A 97 -5.11 -16.22 -3.28
CA GLY A 97 -4.48 -15.50 -4.38
C GLY A 97 -3.70 -14.26 -3.94
N ILE A 98 -4.30 -13.40 -3.12
CA ILE A 98 -3.63 -12.19 -2.59
C ILE A 98 -2.45 -12.57 -1.70
N SER A 99 -2.63 -13.53 -0.78
CA SER A 99 -1.55 -13.97 0.10
C SER A 99 -0.38 -14.58 -0.68
N PHE A 100 -0.67 -15.36 -1.72
CA PHE A 100 0.35 -15.94 -2.59
C PHE A 100 1.14 -14.87 -3.36
N ILE A 101 0.45 -13.89 -3.94
CA ILE A 101 1.11 -12.77 -4.65
C ILE A 101 1.95 -11.94 -3.67
N ALA A 102 1.42 -11.64 -2.49
CA ALA A 102 2.16 -10.92 -1.45
C ALA A 102 3.44 -11.68 -1.06
N PHE A 103 3.34 -13.00 -0.86
CA PHE A 103 4.50 -13.84 -0.56
C PHE A 103 5.54 -13.84 -1.70
N MET A 104 5.10 -13.92 -2.96
CA MET A 104 6.00 -13.82 -4.11
C MET A 104 6.71 -12.47 -4.18
N LEU A 105 6.01 -11.36 -3.90
CA LEU A 105 6.61 -10.03 -3.86
C LEU A 105 7.66 -9.90 -2.74
N ILE A 106 7.40 -10.49 -1.56
CA ILE A 106 8.36 -10.54 -0.45
C ILE A 106 9.63 -11.30 -0.85
N LEU A 107 9.51 -12.41 -1.61
CA LEU A 107 10.65 -13.16 -2.08
C LEU A 107 11.42 -12.47 -3.22
N ALA A 108 10.73 -11.66 -4.04
CA ALA A 108 11.30 -11.02 -5.22
C ALA A 108 11.99 -9.69 -4.92
N GLY A 109 11.57 -8.96 -3.89
CA GLY A 109 12.00 -7.59 -3.61
C GLY A 109 12.53 -7.39 -2.20
N SER A 110 13.33 -6.33 -2.02
CA SER A 110 13.69 -5.86 -0.68
C SER A 110 12.54 -5.06 -0.04
N LEU A 111 12.55 -4.92 1.29
CA LEU A 111 11.57 -4.10 2.03
C LEU A 111 11.43 -2.70 1.41
N GLN A 112 12.55 -2.07 1.05
CA GLN A 112 12.52 -0.74 0.44
C GLN A 112 11.80 -0.72 -0.91
N VAL A 113 12.11 -1.67 -1.80
CA VAL A 113 11.47 -1.74 -3.13
C VAL A 113 9.97 -1.94 -3.00
N ILE A 114 9.53 -2.78 -2.05
CA ILE A 114 8.11 -3.03 -1.81
C ILE A 114 7.41 -1.78 -1.25
N LEU A 115 8.08 -1.06 -0.34
CA LEU A 115 7.56 0.19 0.24
C LEU A 115 7.42 1.31 -0.81
N GLU A 116 8.41 1.46 -1.69
CA GLU A 116 8.37 2.46 -2.77
C GLU A 116 7.30 2.08 -3.81
N PHE A 117 7.25 0.81 -4.23
CA PHE A 117 6.18 0.30 -5.12
C PHE A 117 4.79 0.59 -4.55
N GLY A 118 4.58 0.32 -3.26
CA GLY A 118 3.34 0.59 -2.56
C GLY A 118 2.99 2.08 -2.52
N SER A 119 3.98 2.93 -2.24
CA SER A 119 3.82 4.39 -2.15
C SER A 119 3.49 5.02 -3.49
N ILE A 120 4.20 4.64 -4.56
CA ILE A 120 3.91 5.07 -5.93
C ILE A 120 2.51 4.61 -6.36
N THR A 121 2.16 3.34 -6.11
CA THR A 121 0.82 2.81 -6.42
C THR A 121 -0.26 3.58 -5.68
N PHE A 122 -0.07 3.84 -4.38
CA PHE A 122 -1.02 4.57 -3.57
C PHE A 122 -1.22 6.01 -4.07
N LEU A 123 -0.14 6.71 -4.44
CA LEU A 123 -0.20 8.07 -4.98
C LEU A 123 -0.91 8.12 -6.33
N ILE A 124 -0.56 7.22 -7.27
CA ILE A 124 -1.20 7.17 -8.59
C ILE A 124 -2.69 6.85 -8.47
N VAL A 125 -3.06 5.82 -7.70
CA VAL A 125 -4.47 5.44 -7.50
C VAL A 125 -5.24 6.55 -6.79
N SER A 126 -4.64 7.18 -5.77
CA SER A 126 -5.27 8.32 -5.08
C SER A 126 -5.45 9.52 -5.99
N LEU A 127 -4.49 9.79 -6.89
CA LEU A 127 -4.59 10.85 -7.88
C LEU A 127 -5.73 10.56 -8.86
N LEU A 128 -5.85 9.33 -9.36
CA LEU A 128 -6.96 8.92 -10.21
C LEU A 128 -8.32 9.05 -9.50
N MET A 129 -8.39 8.69 -8.22
CA MET A 129 -9.59 8.89 -7.40
C MET A 129 -9.92 10.37 -7.23
N ALA A 130 -8.92 11.22 -6.95
CA ALA A 130 -9.11 12.66 -6.80
C ALA A 130 -9.60 13.32 -8.11
N VAL A 131 -9.00 12.96 -9.25
CA VAL A 131 -9.44 13.39 -10.58
C VAL A 131 -10.86 12.91 -10.88
N SER A 132 -11.17 11.66 -10.55
CA SER A 132 -12.53 11.11 -10.74
C SER A 132 -13.53 11.89 -9.91
N ASN A 133 -13.27 12.12 -8.61
CA ASN A 133 -14.14 12.89 -7.74
C ASN A 133 -14.31 14.35 -8.23
N TYR A 134 -13.27 14.97 -8.78
CA TYR A 134 -13.38 16.30 -9.38
C TYR A 134 -14.33 16.33 -10.59
N LYS A 135 -14.28 15.28 -11.45
CA LYS A 135 -15.17 15.16 -12.62
C LYS A 135 -16.62 14.97 -12.22
N ILE A 136 -16.90 14.16 -11.20
CA ILE A 136 -18.26 13.91 -10.68
C ILE A 136 -18.62 14.79 -9.49
N ARG A 137 -17.91 15.91 -9.26
CA ARG A 137 -18.05 16.72 -8.03
C ARG A 137 -19.46 17.24 -7.76
N ALA A 138 -20.24 17.46 -8.83
CA ALA A 138 -21.63 17.88 -8.74
C ALA A 138 -22.53 16.80 -8.13
N LEU A 139 -22.20 15.51 -8.33
CA LEU A 139 -22.93 14.38 -7.76
C LEU A 139 -22.46 14.08 -6.32
N THR A 140 -21.18 14.31 -6.02
CA THR A 140 -20.60 14.05 -4.69
C THR A 140 -20.68 15.25 -3.75
N ASN A 141 -21.25 16.38 -4.19
CA ASN A 141 -21.26 17.66 -3.46
C ASN A 141 -19.86 18.09 -2.99
N SER A 142 -18.83 17.76 -3.76
CA SER A 142 -17.43 18.05 -3.40
C SER A 142 -17.06 19.49 -3.73
N SER A 143 -16.33 20.14 -2.81
CA SER A 143 -15.74 21.45 -3.06
C SER A 143 -14.69 21.41 -4.18
N THR A 144 -14.84 22.30 -5.15
CA THR A 144 -13.90 22.46 -6.27
C THR A 144 -12.48 22.80 -5.78
N LEU A 145 -12.37 23.61 -4.73
CA LEU A 145 -11.06 24.01 -4.20
C LEU A 145 -10.33 22.84 -3.56
N LEU A 146 -11.01 22.08 -2.69
CA LEU A 146 -10.44 20.93 -1.99
C LEU A 146 -10.02 19.82 -2.95
N THR A 147 -10.83 19.56 -3.98
CA THR A 147 -10.51 18.55 -5.01
C THR A 147 -9.34 18.97 -5.89
N LEU A 148 -9.23 20.24 -6.28
CA LEU A 148 -8.05 20.74 -7.00
C LEU A 148 -6.78 20.69 -6.14
N LEU A 149 -6.86 21.07 -4.86
CA LEU A 149 -5.72 20.96 -3.94
C LEU A 149 -5.27 19.51 -3.77
N ALA A 150 -6.20 18.56 -3.67
CA ALA A 150 -5.87 17.14 -3.60
C ALA A 150 -5.15 16.67 -4.88
N ILE A 151 -5.67 17.01 -6.06
CA ILE A 151 -5.04 16.67 -7.34
C ILE A 151 -3.63 17.27 -7.42
N PHE A 152 -3.47 18.54 -7.07
CA PHE A 152 -2.18 19.23 -7.12
C PHE A 152 -1.17 18.60 -6.14
N GLY A 153 -1.56 18.38 -4.89
CA GLY A 153 -0.71 17.78 -3.87
C GLY A 153 -0.29 16.34 -4.23
N LEU A 154 -1.23 15.53 -4.69
CA LEU A 154 -0.94 14.16 -5.13
C LEU A 154 -0.06 14.13 -6.38
N SER A 155 -0.26 15.07 -7.32
CA SER A 155 0.59 15.20 -8.52
C SER A 155 2.02 15.57 -8.15
N ILE A 156 2.21 16.56 -7.27
CA ILE A 156 3.55 16.93 -6.78
C ILE A 156 4.20 15.75 -6.07
N GLY A 157 3.49 15.09 -5.16
CA GLY A 157 4.02 13.92 -4.46
C GLY A 157 4.44 12.81 -5.42
N THR A 158 3.62 12.53 -6.45
CA THR A 158 3.92 11.55 -7.49
C THR A 158 5.16 11.94 -8.31
N VAL A 159 5.30 13.21 -8.69
CA VAL A 159 6.49 13.69 -9.41
C VAL A 159 7.74 13.59 -8.53
N PHE A 160 7.64 13.97 -7.26
CA PHE A 160 8.77 13.93 -6.34
C PHE A 160 9.27 12.52 -6.08
N ILE A 161 8.39 11.55 -5.81
CA ILE A 161 8.81 10.16 -5.58
C ILE A 161 9.45 9.56 -6.83
N LEU A 162 8.90 9.82 -8.02
CA LEU A 162 9.46 9.32 -9.28
C LEU A 162 10.81 9.98 -9.59
N PHE A 163 10.95 11.29 -9.34
CA PHE A 163 12.21 12.00 -9.54
C PHE A 163 13.29 11.52 -8.56
N TYR A 164 12.93 11.32 -7.29
CA TYR A 164 13.83 10.77 -6.28
C TYR A 164 14.32 9.39 -6.67
N GLU A 165 13.41 8.50 -7.10
CA GLU A 165 13.76 7.13 -7.46
C GLU A 165 14.62 7.08 -8.72
N TYR A 166 14.29 7.89 -9.73
CA TYR A 166 15.08 7.98 -10.96
C TYR A 166 16.52 8.43 -10.68
N THR A 167 16.71 9.39 -9.77
CA THR A 167 18.02 9.99 -9.49
C THR A 167 18.88 9.11 -8.56
N ASN A 168 18.27 8.50 -7.54
CA ASN A 168 19.02 7.81 -6.49
C ASN A 168 19.07 6.29 -6.69
N LYS A 169 18.02 5.68 -7.26
CA LYS A 169 17.83 4.23 -7.32
C LYS A 169 17.16 3.76 -8.61
N PRO A 170 17.80 3.97 -9.78
CA PRO A 170 17.21 3.63 -11.07
C PRO A 170 16.88 2.13 -11.20
N GLU A 171 17.66 1.25 -10.56
CA GLU A 171 17.38 -0.19 -10.53
C GLU A 171 16.03 -0.52 -9.86
N GLN A 172 15.70 0.18 -8.78
CA GLN A 172 14.42 0.01 -8.08
C GLN A 172 13.26 0.51 -8.96
N LEU A 173 13.43 1.64 -9.64
CA LEU A 173 12.45 2.15 -10.60
C LEU A 173 12.19 1.14 -11.73
N VAL A 174 13.24 0.54 -12.29
CA VAL A 174 13.12 -0.48 -13.35
C VAL A 174 12.31 -1.68 -12.85
N PHE A 175 12.56 -2.14 -11.63
CA PHE A 175 11.79 -3.24 -11.02
C PHE A 175 10.31 -2.88 -10.86
N ILE A 176 10.01 -1.69 -10.35
CA ILE A 176 8.64 -1.17 -10.17
C ILE A 176 7.91 -1.09 -11.52
N VAL A 177 8.56 -0.50 -12.54
CA VAL A 177 8.01 -0.41 -13.90
C VAL A 177 7.80 -1.80 -14.51
N SER A 178 8.69 -2.75 -14.25
CA SER A 178 8.55 -4.13 -14.71
C SER A 178 7.32 -4.80 -14.10
N ILE A 179 7.06 -4.61 -12.80
CA ILE A 179 5.83 -5.09 -12.16
C ILE A 179 4.60 -4.48 -12.83
N TYR A 180 4.57 -3.17 -13.04
CA TYR A 180 3.44 -2.53 -13.72
C TYR A 180 3.25 -3.02 -15.15
N ALA A 181 4.34 -3.26 -15.89
CA ALA A 181 4.27 -3.82 -17.23
C ALA A 181 3.65 -5.22 -17.22
N VAL A 182 4.09 -6.11 -16.33
CA VAL A 182 3.52 -7.47 -16.18
C VAL A 182 2.03 -7.40 -15.83
N LEU A 183 1.64 -6.53 -14.89
CA LEU A 183 0.24 -6.37 -14.50
C LEU A 183 -0.62 -5.81 -15.64
N ALA A 184 -0.12 -4.80 -16.37
CA ALA A 184 -0.82 -4.18 -17.49
C ALA A 184 -0.98 -5.16 -18.66
N ILE A 185 0.07 -5.90 -19.00
CA ILE A 185 0.05 -6.94 -20.04
C ILE A 185 -0.94 -8.05 -19.64
N GLY A 186 -0.87 -8.53 -18.40
CA GLY A 186 -1.80 -9.55 -17.88
C GLY A 186 -3.26 -9.09 -17.94
N SER A 187 -3.52 -7.85 -17.52
CA SER A 187 -4.86 -7.23 -17.61
C SER A 187 -5.35 -7.11 -19.06
N TRP A 188 -4.48 -6.66 -19.98
CA TRP A 188 -4.83 -6.50 -21.39
C TRP A 188 -5.16 -7.84 -22.07
N PHE A 189 -4.34 -8.88 -21.85
CA PHE A 189 -4.63 -10.22 -22.37
C PHE A 189 -5.93 -10.80 -21.83
N TYR A 190 -6.20 -10.58 -20.54
CA TYR A 190 -7.45 -11.01 -19.93
C TYR A 190 -8.65 -10.29 -20.54
N ALA A 191 -8.60 -8.96 -20.66
CA ALA A 191 -9.66 -8.13 -21.22
C ALA A 191 -9.94 -8.44 -22.70
N LYS A 192 -8.91 -8.78 -23.48
CA LYS A 192 -9.07 -9.20 -24.89
C LYS A 192 -9.80 -10.55 -25.00
N SER A 193 -9.53 -11.46 -24.07
CA SER A 193 -10.06 -12.83 -24.09
C SER A 193 -11.48 -12.91 -23.53
N ASN A 194 -11.83 -12.01 -22.61
CA ASN A 194 -13.12 -11.98 -21.92
C ASN A 194 -13.75 -10.60 -22.02
N LYS A 195 -14.89 -10.49 -22.72
CA LYS A 195 -15.72 -9.28 -22.66
C LYS A 195 -16.41 -9.23 -21.29
N PRO A 196 -16.28 -8.14 -20.51
CA PRO A 196 -16.97 -8.01 -19.24
C PRO A 196 -18.49 -8.09 -19.45
N LYS A 197 -19.18 -8.78 -18.55
CA LYS A 197 -20.66 -8.75 -18.50
C LYS A 197 -21.05 -7.39 -17.94
N ILE A 198 -21.11 -6.38 -18.81
CA ILE A 198 -21.73 -5.11 -18.45
C ILE A 198 -23.24 -5.36 -18.50
N ASP A 199 -23.83 -5.73 -17.38
CA ASP A 199 -25.26 -5.60 -17.21
C ASP A 199 -25.54 -4.09 -17.27
N ALA A 200 -26.23 -3.67 -18.33
CA ALA A 200 -26.68 -2.29 -18.49
C ALA A 200 -27.57 -1.94 -17.29
N ILE A 201 -27.10 -1.02 -16.46
CA ILE A 201 -27.93 -0.32 -15.47
C ILE A 201 -28.92 0.57 -16.21
#